data_AF-A0A2W6ZZX9-F1
#
_entry.id   AF-A0A2W6ZZX9-F1
#
_cell.length_a   1.000
_cell.length_b   1.000
_cell.length_c   1.000
_cell.angle_alpha   90.00
_cell.angle_beta   90.00
_cell.angle_gamma   90.00
#
_symmetry.space_group_name_H-M   'P 1'
#
loop_
_entity.id
_entity.type
_entity.pdbx_description
1 polymer ?
#
loop_
_entity_poly.entity_id
_entity_poly.type
_entity_poly.pdbx_seq_one_letter_code
_entity_poly.pdbx_strand_id
1 'polypeptide(L)'
;MTSPWLSWIQQLLGIAQTGLHYKNHPFDVERYEQVQDIAVAMLAAQAQADPPTILNLLQQDIGHATPKLEVRGVVFRDQKLLLVKESTDGLWALPGGWADIGDSPSRAVEREIFEESGFVTKAAQLLAVYD
;
A
#
# COMPACT_ATOMS: atom_id res chain seq x y z
N MET A 1 -12.52 16.70 7.69
CA MET A 1 -11.62 15.60 8.06
C MET A 1 -12.33 14.31 7.70
N THR A 2 -11.69 13.42 6.94
CA THR A 2 -12.27 12.10 6.62
C THR A 2 -12.50 11.31 7.91
N SER A 3 -13.61 10.57 7.98
CA SER A 3 -13.95 9.76 9.14
C SER A 3 -12.84 8.73 9.41
N PRO A 4 -12.36 8.57 10.66
CA PRO A 4 -11.33 7.56 10.97
C PRO A 4 -11.77 6.15 10.56
N TRP A 5 -13.07 5.86 10.67
CA TRP A 5 -13.66 4.59 10.20
C TRP A 5 -13.42 4.34 8.71
N LEU A 6 -13.59 5.36 7.86
CA LEU A 6 -13.40 5.20 6.42
C LEU A 6 -11.93 4.92 6.10
N SER A 7 -11.01 5.62 6.79
CA SER A 7 -9.57 5.38 6.64
C SER A 7 -9.18 3.96 7.04
N TRP A 8 -9.73 3.44 8.14
CA TRP A 8 -9.45 2.06 8.58
C TRP A 8 -10.01 1.02 7.61
N ILE A 9 -11.23 1.24 7.13
CA ILE A 9 -11.86 0.37 6.12
C ILE A 9 -11.01 0.32 4.85
N GLN A 10 -10.56 1.47 4.35
CA GLN A 10 -9.71 1.54 3.15
C GLN A 10 -8.38 0.81 3.35
N GLN A 11 -7.75 0.94 4.53
CA GLN A 11 -6.53 0.20 4.86
C GLN A 11 -6.76 -1.31 4.89
N LEU A 12 -7.85 -1.78 5.53
CA LEU A 12 -8.20 -3.20 5.56
C LEU A 12 -8.46 -3.77 4.17
N LEU A 13 -9.18 -3.03 3.32
CA LEU A 13 -9.41 -3.41 1.92
C LEU A 13 -8.10 -3.47 1.14
N GLY A 14 -7.18 -2.50 1.33
CA GLY A 14 -5.86 -2.51 0.72
C GLY A 14 -5.03 -3.73 1.13
N ILE A 15 -4.98 -4.05 2.43
CA ILE A 15 -4.28 -5.24 2.95
C ILE A 15 -4.84 -6.51 2.33
N ALA A 16 -6.18 -6.66 2.30
CA ALA A 16 -6.82 -7.83 1.72
C ALA A 16 -6.51 -7.95 0.22
N GLN A 17 -6.61 -6.85 -0.54
CA GLN A 17 -6.32 -6.85 -1.98
C GLN A 17 -4.86 -7.19 -2.28
N THR A 18 -3.91 -6.60 -1.55
CA THR A 18 -2.47 -6.89 -1.68
C THR A 18 -2.17 -8.36 -1.33
N GLY A 19 -2.73 -8.87 -0.23
CA GLY A 19 -2.58 -10.26 0.17
C GLY A 19 -3.14 -11.25 -0.86
N LEU A 20 -4.33 -10.95 -1.39
CA LEU A 20 -4.96 -11.71 -2.47
C LEU A 20 -4.27 -11.57 -3.83
N HIS A 21 -3.42 -10.56 -4.03
CA HIS A 21 -2.60 -10.45 -5.24
C HIS A 21 -1.43 -11.43 -5.19
N TYR A 22 -0.69 -11.45 -4.08
CA TYR A 22 0.53 -12.26 -3.95
C TYR A 22 0.24 -13.75 -3.68
N LYS A 23 -0.91 -14.12 -3.10
CA LYS A 23 -1.42 -15.51 -2.95
C LYS A 23 -0.37 -16.55 -2.54
N ASN A 24 0.40 -16.25 -1.48
CA ASN A 24 1.54 -17.08 -1.08
C ASN A 24 1.16 -18.46 -0.50
N HIS A 25 -0.05 -18.61 0.07
CA HIS A 25 -0.52 -19.87 0.66
C HIS A 25 -2.06 -19.97 0.63
N PRO A 26 -2.67 -21.15 0.40
CA PRO A 26 -4.14 -21.31 0.37
C PRO A 26 -4.87 -20.79 1.62
N PHE A 27 -4.34 -21.07 2.82
CA PHE A 27 -4.91 -20.52 4.07
C PHE A 27 -4.79 -18.99 4.20
N ASP A 28 -3.82 -18.37 3.52
CA ASP A 28 -3.71 -16.90 3.53
C ASP A 28 -4.77 -16.27 2.63
N VAL A 29 -5.09 -16.92 1.50
CA VAL A 29 -6.20 -16.49 0.63
C VAL A 29 -7.50 -16.41 1.43
N GLU A 30 -7.85 -17.48 2.16
CA GLU A 30 -9.06 -17.51 3.00
C GLU A 30 -9.06 -16.40 4.06
N ARG A 31 -7.91 -16.13 4.70
CA ARG A 31 -7.78 -15.05 5.68
C ARG A 31 -7.98 -13.66 5.05
N TYR A 32 -7.43 -13.42 3.86
CA TYR A 32 -7.59 -12.14 3.19
C TYR A 32 -9.02 -11.94 2.66
N GLU A 33 -9.69 -13.00 2.20
CA GLU A 33 -11.13 -12.97 1.88
C GLU A 33 -11.95 -12.59 3.12
N GLN A 34 -11.66 -13.18 4.29
CA GLN A 34 -12.30 -12.81 5.55
C GLN A 34 -12.09 -11.34 5.92
N VAL A 35 -10.87 -10.80 5.74
CA VAL A 35 -10.59 -9.38 5.99
C VAL A 35 -11.39 -8.48 5.04
N GLN A 36 -11.47 -8.85 3.76
CA GLN A 36 -12.27 -8.12 2.77
C GLN A 36 -13.74 -8.10 3.15
N ASP A 37 -14.32 -9.26 3.49
CA ASP A 37 -15.73 -9.38 3.85
C ASP A 37 -16.09 -8.54 5.08
N ILE A 38 -15.23 -8.53 6.10
CA ILE A 38 -15.41 -7.70 7.29
C ILE A 38 -15.38 -6.21 6.92
N ALA A 39 -14.42 -5.78 6.11
CA ALA A 39 -14.30 -4.38 5.71
C ALA A 39 -15.49 -3.91 4.85
N VAL A 40 -15.98 -4.76 3.95
CA VAL A 40 -17.20 -4.54 3.15
C VAL A 40 -18.42 -4.39 4.06
N ALA A 41 -18.58 -5.29 5.03
CA ALA A 41 -19.69 -5.22 5.98
C ALA A 41 -19.66 -3.93 6.83
N MET A 42 -18.47 -3.51 7.28
CA MET A 42 -18.28 -2.24 7.99
C MET A 42 -18.69 -1.04 7.13
N LEU A 43 -18.28 -1.02 5.86
CA LEU A 43 -18.61 0.07 4.94
C LEU A 43 -20.12 0.11 4.61
N ALA A 44 -20.72 -1.06 4.38
CA ALA A 44 -22.15 -1.20 4.13
C ALA A 44 -22.98 -0.69 5.31
N ALA A 45 -22.62 -1.06 6.54
CA ALA A 45 -23.26 -0.58 7.76
C ALA A 45 -23.15 0.95 7.89
N GLN A 46 -21.99 1.52 7.58
CA GLN A 46 -21.78 2.97 7.65
C GLN A 46 -22.54 3.74 6.57
N ALA A 47 -22.61 3.18 5.35
CA ALA A 47 -23.31 3.78 4.22
C ALA A 47 -24.83 3.53 4.22
N GLN A 48 -25.34 2.71 5.16
CA GLN A 48 -26.72 2.22 5.17
C GLN A 48 -27.10 1.57 3.82
N ALA A 49 -26.15 0.83 3.24
CA ALA A 49 -26.29 0.14 1.97
C ALA A 49 -26.19 -1.38 2.17
N ASP A 50 -26.61 -2.16 1.19
CA ASP A 50 -26.46 -3.61 1.23
C ASP A 50 -25.01 -4.04 0.88
N PRO A 51 -24.43 -5.04 1.59
CA PRO A 51 -23.07 -5.50 1.33
C PRO A 51 -22.78 -5.94 -0.10
N PRO A 52 -23.68 -6.64 -0.83
CA PRO A 52 -23.47 -6.97 -2.24
C PRO A 52 -23.31 -5.73 -3.13
N THR A 53 -24.07 -4.66 -2.90
CA THR A 53 -23.89 -3.39 -3.62
C THR A 53 -22.51 -2.78 -3.35
N ILE A 54 -22.06 -2.76 -2.09
CA ILE A 54 -20.73 -2.25 -1.74
C ILE A 54 -19.62 -3.12 -2.36
N LEU A 55 -19.75 -4.43 -2.29
CA LEU A 55 -18.77 -5.37 -2.88
C LEU A 55 -18.67 -5.15 -4.40
N ASN A 56 -19.80 -5.02 -5.09
CA ASN A 56 -19.82 -4.71 -6.52
C ASN A 56 -19.13 -3.38 -6.82
N LEU A 57 -19.38 -2.33 -6.03
CA LEU A 57 -18.73 -1.02 -6.22
C LEU A 57 -17.20 -1.11 -6.04
N LEU A 58 -16.72 -1.90 -5.08
CA LEU A 58 -15.30 -2.10 -4.82
C LEU A 58 -14.63 -2.97 -5.90
N GLN A 59 -15.33 -4.02 -6.37
CA GLN A 59 -14.86 -4.88 -7.46
C GLN A 59 -14.83 -4.17 -8.81
N GLN A 60 -15.63 -3.11 -8.97
CA GLN A 60 -15.69 -2.33 -10.19
C GLN A 60 -14.55 -1.32 -10.34
N ASP A 61 -13.66 -1.18 -9.34
CA ASP A 61 -12.51 -0.26 -9.34
C ASP A 61 -12.85 1.05 -10.08
N ILE A 62 -13.91 1.72 -9.60
CA ILE A 62 -14.65 2.69 -10.42
C ILE A 62 -13.80 3.94 -10.63
N GLY A 63 -13.14 3.98 -11.79
CA GLY A 63 -12.32 5.07 -12.28
C GLY A 63 -11.60 4.70 -13.58
N HIS A 64 -10.88 5.65 -14.16
CA HIS A 64 -9.94 5.32 -15.22
C HIS A 64 -8.77 4.53 -14.64
N ALA A 65 -8.45 3.38 -15.22
CA ALA A 65 -7.24 2.65 -14.87
C ALA A 65 -6.02 3.60 -14.97
N THR A 66 -5.30 3.77 -13.86
CA THR A 66 -4.08 4.57 -13.80
C THR A 66 -2.86 3.68 -13.72
N PRO A 67 -1.66 4.17 -14.12
CA PRO A 67 -0.42 3.51 -13.76
C PRO A 67 -0.36 3.24 -12.25
N LYS A 68 0.23 2.11 -11.87
CA LYS A 68 0.49 1.82 -10.47
C LYS A 68 1.63 2.72 -9.97
N LEU A 69 1.56 3.14 -8.71
CA LEU A 69 2.51 4.08 -8.13
C LEU A 69 3.55 3.35 -7.26
N GLU A 70 4.81 3.58 -7.57
CA GLU A 70 5.95 3.10 -6.81
C GLU A 70 6.78 4.30 -6.33
N VAL A 71 7.39 4.19 -5.14
CA VAL A 71 8.25 5.22 -4.56
C VAL A 71 9.67 4.68 -4.33
N ARG A 72 10.66 5.57 -4.46
CA ARG A 72 12.08 5.27 -4.21
C ARG A 72 12.73 6.37 -3.38
N GLY A 73 13.47 5.96 -2.35
CA GLY A 73 14.15 6.82 -1.39
C GLY A 73 15.58 7.12 -1.79
N VAL A 74 15.90 8.40 -2.02
CA VAL A 74 17.27 8.87 -2.26
C VAL A 74 17.81 9.48 -0.96
N VAL A 75 18.63 8.72 -0.24
CA VAL A 75 19.15 9.12 1.08
C VAL A 75 20.67 9.22 1.04
N PHE A 76 21.20 10.40 1.33
CA PHE A 76 22.64 10.65 1.42
C PHE A 76 23.12 10.81 2.86
N ARG A 77 24.28 10.24 3.16
CA ARG A 77 25.05 10.49 4.38
C ARG A 77 26.55 10.42 4.06
N ASP A 78 27.32 11.40 4.49
CA ASP A 78 28.79 11.44 4.28
C ASP A 78 29.20 11.20 2.82
N GLN A 79 28.49 11.83 1.87
CA GLN A 79 28.66 11.67 0.42
C GLN A 79 28.43 10.25 -0.12
N LYS A 80 27.76 9.39 0.65
CA LYS A 80 27.36 8.04 0.24
C LYS A 80 25.84 7.96 0.10
N LEU A 81 25.40 7.20 -0.88
CA LEU A 81 23.99 6.90 -1.15
C LEU A 81 23.59 5.60 -0.46
N LEU A 82 22.43 5.57 0.20
CA LEU A 82 21.85 4.35 0.74
C LEU A 82 21.29 3.49 -0.41
N LEU A 83 21.70 2.22 -0.42
CA LEU A 83 21.14 1.18 -1.27
C LEU A 83 20.79 -0.02 -0.41
N VAL A 84 19.78 -0.79 -0.84
CA VAL A 84 19.41 -2.07 -0.26
C VAL A 84 19.65 -3.17 -1.28
N LYS A 85 19.91 -4.38 -0.80
CA LYS A 85 20.11 -5.55 -1.67
C LYS A 85 18.84 -6.40 -1.66
N GLU A 86 18.15 -6.46 -2.80
CA GLU A 86 16.88 -7.16 -2.90
C GLU A 86 17.06 -8.67 -2.77
N SER A 87 16.13 -9.33 -2.10
CA SER A 87 16.15 -10.79 -1.88
C SER A 87 15.71 -11.57 -3.13
N THR A 88 14.97 -10.93 -4.03
CA THR A 88 14.40 -11.48 -5.26
C THR A 88 15.46 -11.79 -6.31
N ASP A 89 16.40 -10.86 -6.53
CA ASP A 89 17.42 -10.96 -7.58
C ASP A 89 18.87 -10.78 -7.08
N GLY A 90 19.05 -10.37 -5.81
CA GLY A 90 20.37 -10.12 -5.23
C GLY A 90 21.08 -8.88 -5.79
N LEU A 91 20.36 -7.98 -6.47
CA LEU A 91 20.91 -6.72 -6.98
C LEU A 91 20.70 -5.59 -5.97
N TRP A 92 21.38 -4.47 -6.21
CA TRP A 92 21.28 -3.28 -5.38
C TRP A 92 20.30 -2.28 -5.98
N ALA A 93 19.38 -1.78 -5.16
CA ALA A 93 18.39 -0.78 -5.54
C ALA A 93 18.32 0.35 -4.51
N LEU A 94 17.69 1.47 -4.89
CA LEU A 94 17.24 2.46 -3.91
C LEU A 94 16.15 1.81 -3.05
N PRO A 95 16.13 2.05 -1.72
CA PRO A 95 15.06 1.54 -0.88
C PRO A 95 13.70 2.10 -1.32
N GLY A 96 12.66 1.28 -1.28
CA GLY A 96 11.33 1.69 -1.72
C GLY A 96 10.43 0.54 -2.16
N GLY A 97 9.21 0.88 -2.55
CA GLY A 97 8.20 -0.10 -2.91
C GLY A 97 6.90 0.56 -3.35
N TRP A 98 5.82 -0.22 -3.36
CA TRP A 98 4.49 0.25 -3.71
C TRP A 98 3.99 1.32 -2.74
N ALA A 99 3.30 2.34 -3.25
CA ALA A 99 2.56 3.24 -2.39
C ALA A 99 1.24 2.59 -1.97
N ASP A 100 1.08 2.34 -0.67
CA ASP A 100 -0.14 1.74 -0.14
C ASP A 100 -1.33 2.70 -0.15
N ILE A 101 -2.54 2.13 -0.20
CA ILE A 101 -3.78 2.89 -0.16
C ILE A 101 -3.85 3.72 1.13
N GLY A 102 -4.03 5.02 0.97
CA GLY A 102 -4.15 5.98 2.06
C GLY A 102 -2.82 6.59 2.52
N ASP A 103 -1.68 6.11 2.01
CA ASP A 103 -0.40 6.78 2.21
C ASP A 103 -0.22 7.94 1.24
N SER A 104 0.40 9.02 1.73
CA SER A 104 1.02 9.99 0.82
C SER A 104 2.35 9.42 0.29
N PRO A 105 2.83 9.82 -0.90
CA PRO A 105 4.11 9.32 -1.43
C PRO A 105 5.29 9.49 -0.46
N SER A 106 5.29 10.60 0.30
CA SER A 106 6.28 10.85 1.35
C SER A 106 6.21 9.86 2.50
N ARG A 107 5.00 9.44 2.89
CA ARG A 107 4.80 8.50 4.00
C ARG A 107 5.16 7.08 3.58
N ALA A 108 4.77 6.68 2.37
CA ALA A 108 5.15 5.40 1.79
C ALA A 108 6.68 5.24 1.73
N VAL A 109 7.40 6.23 1.18
CA VAL A 109 8.87 6.12 1.07
C VAL A 109 9.57 6.12 2.43
N GLU A 110 9.06 6.89 3.41
CA GLU A 110 9.57 6.88 4.78
C GLU A 110 9.37 5.50 5.45
N ARG A 111 8.22 4.85 5.22
CA ARG A 111 7.91 3.49 5.69
C ARG A 111 8.87 2.47 5.07
N GLU A 112 8.98 2.45 3.74
CA GLU A 112 9.81 1.49 3.01
C GLU A 112 11.28 1.56 3.44
N ILE A 113 11.85 2.78 3.55
CA ILE A 113 13.23 2.96 4.04
C ILE A 113 13.40 2.35 5.44
N PHE A 114 12.43 2.55 6.33
CA PHE A 114 12.49 2.00 7.67
C PHE A 114 12.40 0.46 7.66
N GLU A 115 11.48 -0.11 6.89
CA GLU A 115 11.26 -1.57 6.81
C GLU A 115 12.47 -2.30 6.22
N GLU A 116 13.11 -1.74 5.18
CA GLU A 116 14.20 -2.40 4.46
C GLU A 116 15.59 -2.15 5.08
N SER A 117 15.79 -1.01 5.75
CA SER A 117 17.12 -0.60 6.24
C SER A 117 17.19 -0.36 7.75
N GLY A 118 16.05 -0.23 8.43
CA GLY A 118 15.95 0.16 9.84
C GLY A 118 16.21 1.65 10.12
N PHE A 119 16.50 2.46 9.10
CA PHE A 119 16.74 3.90 9.28
C PHE A 119 15.44 4.70 9.30
N VAL A 120 15.31 5.59 10.29
CA VAL A 120 14.24 6.58 10.33
C VAL A 120 14.67 7.81 9.51
N THR A 121 13.86 8.17 8.51
CA THR A 121 14.13 9.29 7.61
C THR A 121 12.94 10.24 7.51
N LYS A 122 13.15 11.40 6.89
CA LYS A 122 12.10 12.35 6.54
C LYS A 122 12.22 12.73 5.07
N ALA A 123 11.16 12.50 4.30
CA ALA A 123 11.07 12.94 2.91
C ALA A 123 11.06 14.48 2.88
N ALA A 124 12.09 15.05 2.28
CA ALA A 124 12.28 16.51 2.22
C ALA A 124 11.92 17.12 0.87
N GLN A 125 12.00 16.34 -0.21
CA GLN A 125 11.81 16.83 -1.59
C GLN A 125 11.42 15.70 -2.55
N LEU A 126 10.63 16.05 -3.57
CA LEU A 126 10.41 15.21 -4.75
C LEU A 126 11.55 15.49 -5.74
N LEU A 127 12.33 14.47 -6.11
CA LEU A 127 13.46 14.63 -7.02
C LEU A 127 13.08 14.39 -8.48
N ALA A 128 12.31 13.34 -8.75
CA ALA A 128 11.93 12.93 -10.10
C ALA A 128 10.64 12.10 -10.08
N VAL A 129 9.97 12.05 -11.24
CA VAL A 129 8.91 11.10 -11.57
C VAL A 129 9.31 10.49 -12.92
N TYR A 130 9.45 9.17 -12.96
CA TYR A 130 9.78 8.42 -14.17
C TYR A 130 8.54 7.69 -14.69
N ASP A 131 8.49 7.42 -16.00
CA ASP A 131 7.39 6.73 -16.68
C ASP A 131 7.62 5.21 -16.82
#